data_AF-E4NRY4-F1
#
_entry.id   AF-E4NRY4-F1
#
_cell.length_a   1.000
_cell.length_b   1.000
_cell.length_c   1.000
_cell.angle_alpha   90.00
_cell.angle_beta   90.00
_cell.angle_gamma   90.00
#
_symmetry.space_group_name_H-M   'P 1'
#
loop_
_entity.id
_entity.type
_entity.pdbx_description
1 polymer ?
#
loop_
_entity_poly.entity_id
_entity_poly.type
_entity_poly.pdbx_seq_one_letter_code
_entity_poly.pdbx_strand_id
1 'polypeptide(L)'
;MTDRPESDDERERLLLDAMLGKLTTYLRMCGYDAAYALDDGPDPGDDALLERAREENRTLVTRDERLARRAPDGVLVTTRAITDQLREFSSAGYAVELRGGPVRCSTCNGQVERVGTDEPVPEYAPDPGEQPLWRCLDCGQVYWKGSHWDDVAKRIDAKENERDGDEQQRDGGDETR
;
A
#
# COMPACT_ATOMS: atom_id res chain seq x y z
N MET A 1 -0.81 -30.67 -18.79
CA MET A 1 -0.71 -29.44 -19.60
C MET A 1 -1.73 -28.49 -19.01
N THR A 2 -1.33 -27.75 -17.98
CA THR A 2 -2.21 -26.74 -17.37
C THR A 2 -1.62 -25.42 -17.77
N ASP A 3 -2.18 -24.88 -18.86
CA ASP A 3 -2.15 -23.45 -19.15
C ASP A 3 -2.73 -22.75 -17.92
N ARG A 4 -1.85 -22.16 -17.10
CA ARG A 4 -2.23 -21.25 -16.03
C ARG A 4 -2.06 -19.87 -16.66
N PRO A 5 -3.12 -19.03 -16.74
CA PRO A 5 -2.97 -17.71 -17.32
C PRO A 5 -1.93 -16.95 -16.50
N GLU A 6 -0.88 -16.49 -17.17
CA GLU A 6 0.11 -15.55 -16.67
C GLU A 6 -0.58 -14.18 -16.56
N SER A 7 -1.37 -13.99 -15.51
CA SER A 7 -1.93 -12.67 -15.17
C SER A 7 -0.87 -11.90 -14.38
N ASP A 8 -0.04 -11.12 -15.05
CA ASP A 8 0.96 -10.21 -14.46
C ASP A 8 0.37 -9.11 -13.54
N ASP A 9 -0.95 -9.13 -13.27
CA ASP A 9 -1.68 -7.95 -12.77
C ASP A 9 -2.34 -8.10 -11.39
N GLU A 10 -2.49 -9.31 -10.82
CA GLU A 10 -3.22 -9.49 -9.56
C GLU A 10 -2.28 -9.51 -8.34
N ARG A 11 -2.07 -8.33 -7.75
CA ARG A 11 -1.42 -8.22 -6.44
C ARG A 11 -2.27 -8.92 -5.36
N GLU A 12 -1.60 -9.49 -4.36
CA GLU A 12 -2.25 -10.17 -3.23
C GLU A 12 -3.30 -9.29 -2.53
N ARG A 13 -4.33 -9.93 -1.97
CA ARG A 13 -5.37 -9.24 -1.21
C ARG A 13 -4.92 -9.11 0.23
N LEU A 14 -4.97 -7.89 0.75
CA LEU A 14 -4.50 -7.54 2.09
C LEU A 14 -5.68 -7.10 2.96
N LEU A 15 -5.55 -7.35 4.26
CA LEU A 15 -6.38 -6.74 5.29
C LEU A 15 -5.46 -6.03 6.28
N LEU A 16 -5.60 -4.71 6.42
CA LEU A 16 -4.79 -3.90 7.32
C LEU A 16 -5.59 -3.53 8.57
N ASP A 17 -4.97 -3.68 9.75
CA ASP A 17 -5.55 -3.25 11.01
C ASP A 17 -5.72 -1.72 11.12
N ALA A 18 -6.41 -1.27 12.16
CA ALA A 18 -6.70 0.15 12.40
C ALA A 18 -5.46 1.04 12.65
N MET A 19 -4.28 0.48 12.89
CA MET A 19 -3.04 1.23 13.11
C MET A 19 -2.31 1.57 11.81
N LEU A 20 -2.76 1.02 10.69
CA LEU A 20 -2.05 1.07 9.41
C LEU A 20 -2.71 1.94 8.34
N GLY A 21 -3.60 2.87 8.72
CA GLY A 21 -4.34 3.70 7.78
C GLY A 21 -3.49 4.42 6.71
N LYS A 22 -2.31 4.94 7.08
CA LYS A 22 -1.39 5.52 6.09
C LYS A 22 -0.81 4.46 5.16
N LEU A 23 -0.39 3.31 5.70
CA LEU A 23 0.14 2.22 4.89
C LEU A 23 -0.91 1.71 3.90
N THR A 24 -2.16 1.56 4.34
CA THR A 24 -3.29 1.21 3.48
C THR A 24 -3.35 2.10 2.24
N THR A 25 -3.31 3.42 2.40
CA THR A 25 -3.35 4.38 1.27
C THR A 25 -2.21 4.12 0.28
N TYR A 26 -0.99 3.92 0.76
CA TYR A 26 0.18 3.68 -0.09
C TYR A 26 0.08 2.34 -0.83
N LEU A 27 -0.38 1.28 -0.15
CA LEU A 27 -0.53 -0.03 -0.78
C LEU A 27 -1.63 -0.02 -1.85
N ARG A 28 -2.75 0.68 -1.62
CA ARG A 28 -3.79 0.91 -2.65
C ARG A 28 -3.22 1.65 -3.87
N MET A 29 -2.37 2.66 -3.66
CA MET A 29 -1.68 3.36 -4.75
C MET A 29 -0.68 2.48 -5.50
N CYS A 30 -0.05 1.53 -4.81
CA CYS A 30 0.78 0.50 -5.45
C CYS A 30 -0.06 -0.52 -6.24
N GLY A 31 -1.38 -0.56 -6.03
CA GLY A 31 -2.33 -1.41 -6.74
C GLY A 31 -2.80 -2.64 -5.96
N TYR A 32 -2.49 -2.75 -4.67
CA TYR A 32 -3.01 -3.83 -3.83
C TYR A 32 -4.50 -3.66 -3.56
N ASP A 33 -5.25 -4.76 -3.56
CA ASP A 33 -6.56 -4.84 -2.90
C ASP A 33 -6.32 -4.84 -1.38
N ALA A 34 -6.21 -3.64 -0.81
CA ALA A 34 -5.86 -3.41 0.59
C ALA A 34 -7.11 -2.94 1.36
N ALA A 35 -7.88 -3.90 1.87
CA ALA A 35 -8.98 -3.64 2.77
C ALA A 35 -8.43 -3.12 4.11
N TYR A 36 -9.16 -2.20 4.72
CA TYR A 36 -8.79 -1.59 5.98
C TYR A 36 -9.86 -1.85 7.02
N ALA A 37 -9.43 -2.15 8.25
CA ALA A 37 -10.32 -2.48 9.36
C ALA A 37 -11.44 -1.45 9.58
N LEU A 38 -11.21 -0.17 9.21
CA LEU A 38 -12.16 0.92 9.41
C LEU A 38 -12.89 1.37 8.13
N ASP A 39 -12.77 0.64 7.01
CA ASP A 39 -13.51 1.00 5.78
C ASP A 39 -15.04 0.90 6.01
N ASP A 40 -15.47 -0.10 6.78
CA ASP A 40 -16.89 -0.46 6.95
C ASP A 40 -17.48 -0.01 8.30
N GLY A 41 -16.73 0.72 9.12
CA GLY A 41 -17.18 1.15 10.45
C GLY A 41 -16.07 1.26 11.51
N PRO A 42 -16.42 1.16 12.81
CA PRO A 42 -15.42 1.14 13.88
C PRO A 42 -14.60 -0.15 13.85
N ASP A 43 -13.49 -0.15 14.60
CA ASP A 43 -12.61 -1.32 14.71
C ASP A 43 -13.40 -2.56 15.16
N PRO A 44 -13.46 -3.62 14.34
CA PRO A 44 -14.23 -4.82 14.66
C PRO A 44 -13.52 -5.71 15.70
N GLY A 45 -12.25 -5.44 16.01
CA GLY A 45 -11.44 -6.21 16.95
C GLY A 45 -10.76 -7.45 16.34
N ASP A 46 -9.76 -7.97 17.05
CA ASP A 46 -8.85 -9.03 16.58
C ASP A 46 -9.55 -10.28 16.03
N ASP A 47 -10.58 -10.78 16.71
CA ASP A 47 -11.25 -12.04 16.34
C ASP A 47 -11.96 -11.90 15.00
N ALA A 48 -12.68 -10.80 14.80
CA ALA A 48 -13.37 -10.48 13.56
C ALA A 48 -12.38 -10.18 12.42
N LEU A 49 -11.25 -9.54 12.70
CA LEU A 49 -10.20 -9.33 11.69
C LEU A 49 -9.59 -10.66 11.21
N LEU A 50 -9.34 -11.60 12.12
CA LEU A 50 -8.82 -12.92 11.78
C LEU A 50 -9.84 -13.75 11.00
N GLU A 51 -11.12 -13.67 11.36
CA GLU A 51 -12.21 -14.32 10.62
C GLU A 51 -12.32 -13.74 9.21
N ARG A 52 -12.42 -12.40 9.09
CA ARG A 52 -12.46 -11.69 7.81
C ARG A 52 -11.27 -12.03 6.91
N ALA A 53 -10.05 -12.05 7.47
CA ALA A 53 -8.85 -12.41 6.72
C ALA A 53 -8.96 -13.82 6.11
N ARG A 54 -9.48 -14.79 6.88
CA ARG A 54 -9.65 -16.17 6.40
C ARG A 54 -10.77 -16.31 5.38
N GLU A 55 -11.95 -15.74 5.67
CA GLU A 55 -13.12 -15.82 4.80
C GLU A 55 -12.88 -15.15 3.45
N GLU A 56 -12.23 -13.98 3.47
CA GLU A 56 -11.93 -13.23 2.25
C GLU A 56 -10.61 -13.66 1.59
N ASN A 57 -9.87 -14.64 2.13
CA ASN A 57 -8.55 -15.04 1.64
C ASN A 57 -7.59 -13.84 1.51
N ARG A 58 -7.45 -13.07 2.60
CA ARG A 58 -6.59 -11.90 2.69
C ARG A 58 -5.43 -12.15 3.64
N THR A 59 -4.25 -11.65 3.28
CA THR A 59 -3.12 -11.59 4.21
C THR A 59 -3.33 -10.45 5.20
N LEU A 60 -3.33 -10.77 6.49
CA LEU A 60 -3.44 -9.78 7.55
C LEU A 60 -2.10 -9.03 7.69
N VAL A 61 -2.13 -7.71 7.61
CA VAL A 61 -0.99 -6.83 7.92
C VAL A 61 -1.33 -6.08 9.20
N THR A 62 -0.45 -6.17 10.20
CA THR A 62 -0.72 -5.58 11.52
C THR A 62 0.54 -5.04 12.17
N ARG A 63 0.39 -4.08 13.09
CA ARG A 63 1.44 -3.68 14.04
C ARG A 63 1.30 -4.31 15.41
N ASP A 64 0.22 -5.04 15.66
CA ASP A 64 -0.02 -5.70 16.94
C ASP A 64 0.64 -7.08 16.93
N GLU A 65 1.67 -7.26 17.74
CA GLU A 65 2.37 -8.54 17.85
C GLU A 65 1.48 -9.70 18.36
N ARG A 66 0.50 -9.42 19.22
CA ARG A 66 -0.44 -10.43 19.70
C ARG A 66 -1.35 -10.88 18.58
N LEU A 67 -1.85 -9.96 17.77
CA LEU A 67 -2.65 -10.28 16.60
C LEU A 67 -1.82 -11.04 15.54
N ALA A 68 -0.60 -10.58 15.25
CA ALA A 68 0.31 -11.24 14.32
C ALA A 68 0.61 -12.70 14.71
N ARG A 69 0.84 -12.97 16.01
CA ARG A 69 1.05 -14.34 16.51
C ARG A 69 -0.15 -15.28 16.26
N ARG A 70 -1.34 -14.74 16.03
CA ARG A 70 -2.58 -15.48 15.75
C ARG A 70 -2.88 -15.60 14.25
N ALA A 71 -2.11 -14.91 13.41
CA ALA A 71 -2.18 -14.91 11.95
C ALA A 71 -0.88 -15.48 11.38
N PRO A 72 -0.75 -16.81 11.21
CA PRO A 72 0.51 -17.46 10.84
C PRO A 72 1.06 -16.99 9.48
N ASP A 73 0.18 -16.66 8.53
CA ASP A 73 0.55 -16.12 7.21
C ASP A 73 0.52 -14.59 7.16
N GLY A 74 0.34 -13.93 8.31
CA GLY A 74 0.24 -12.48 8.42
C GLY A 74 1.60 -11.78 8.35
N VAL A 75 1.57 -10.49 8.00
CA VAL A 75 2.74 -9.61 7.97
C VAL A 75 2.72 -8.70 9.20
N LEU A 76 3.74 -8.84 10.04
CA LEU A 76 3.99 -7.90 11.14
C LEU A 76 4.90 -6.77 10.63
N VAL A 77 4.43 -5.54 10.76
CA VAL A 77 5.25 -4.33 10.63
C VAL A 77 5.41 -3.70 12.02
N THR A 78 6.63 -3.41 12.46
CA THR A 78 6.87 -2.97 13.84
C THR A 78 7.01 -1.46 13.95
N THR A 79 7.44 -0.81 12.87
CA THR A 79 7.81 0.61 12.84
C THR A 79 6.60 1.55 12.74
N ARG A 80 6.78 2.81 13.14
CA ARG A 80 5.71 3.84 13.09
C ARG A 80 5.80 4.75 11.88
N ALA A 81 7.00 4.97 11.35
CA ALA A 81 7.20 5.84 10.21
C ALA A 81 6.80 5.10 8.93
N ILE A 82 6.04 5.76 8.06
CA ILE A 82 5.53 5.11 6.84
C ILE A 82 6.63 4.63 5.89
N THR A 83 7.78 5.32 5.77
CA THR A 83 8.92 4.82 4.97
C THR A 83 9.44 3.49 5.52
N ASP A 84 9.57 3.38 6.84
CA ASP A 84 10.05 2.17 7.50
C ASP A 84 9.01 1.04 7.38
N GLN A 85 7.72 1.35 7.50
CA GLN A 85 6.64 0.37 7.30
C GLN A 85 6.63 -0.18 5.87
N LEU A 86 6.83 0.68 4.86
CA LEU A 86 6.95 0.26 3.47
C LEU A 86 8.19 -0.62 3.27
N ARG A 87 9.30 -0.32 3.96
CA ARG A 87 10.52 -1.12 3.94
C ARG A 87 10.32 -2.49 4.59
N GLU A 88 9.70 -2.55 5.77
CA GLU A 88 9.38 -3.81 6.46
C GLU A 88 8.43 -4.67 5.61
N PHE A 89 7.37 -4.07 5.07
CA PHE A 89 6.43 -4.75 4.18
C PHE A 89 7.13 -5.29 2.93
N SER A 90 8.03 -4.50 2.33
CA SER A 90 8.82 -4.96 1.18
C SER A 90 9.81 -6.07 1.55
N SER A 91 10.40 -6.00 2.74
CA SER A 91 11.32 -7.03 3.25
C SER A 91 10.61 -8.35 3.56
N ALA A 92 9.29 -8.30 3.79
CA ALA A 92 8.43 -9.48 3.90
C ALA A 92 8.10 -10.13 2.54
N GLY A 93 8.64 -9.61 1.42
CA GLY A 93 8.52 -10.20 0.09
C GLY A 93 7.53 -9.50 -0.85
N TYR A 94 6.88 -8.43 -0.40
CA TYR A 94 5.87 -7.72 -1.19
C TYR A 94 6.47 -6.59 -2.04
N ALA A 95 6.06 -6.48 -3.29
CA ALA A 95 6.52 -5.41 -4.17
C ALA A 95 5.86 -4.07 -3.79
N VAL A 96 6.65 -3.07 -3.42
CA VAL A 96 6.16 -1.72 -3.09
C VAL A 96 6.60 -0.76 -4.19
N GLU A 97 5.79 -0.61 -5.22
CA GLU A 97 6.10 0.21 -6.39
C GLU A 97 4.82 0.76 -7.00
N LEU A 98 4.88 1.98 -7.53
CA LEU A 98 3.75 2.58 -8.23
C LEU A 98 3.62 2.00 -9.63
N ARG A 99 2.38 1.69 -10.02
CA ARG A 99 2.07 1.24 -11.38
C ARG A 99 1.97 2.42 -12.36
N GLY A 100 1.77 2.09 -13.64
CA GLY A 100 1.52 3.07 -14.70
C GLY A 100 0.31 3.98 -14.48
N GLY A 101 -0.59 3.64 -13.54
CA GLY A 101 -1.70 4.48 -13.07
C GLY A 101 -2.40 3.82 -11.87
N PRO A 102 -3.32 4.53 -11.20
CA PRO A 102 -4.13 3.95 -10.13
C PRO A 102 -5.08 2.88 -10.69
N VAL A 103 -5.08 1.72 -10.04
CA VAL A 103 -6.04 0.62 -10.30
C VAL A 103 -6.99 0.38 -9.13
N ARG A 104 -6.67 0.96 -7.97
CA ARG A 104 -7.46 0.92 -6.74
C ARG A 104 -7.61 2.32 -6.17
N CYS A 105 -8.78 2.59 -5.61
CA CYS A 105 -9.09 3.84 -4.95
C CYS A 105 -8.34 3.92 -3.62
N SER A 106 -7.51 4.95 -3.44
CA SER A 106 -6.76 5.12 -2.18
C SER A 106 -7.66 5.35 -0.96
N THR A 107 -8.91 5.80 -1.18
CA THR A 107 -9.89 6.11 -0.13
C THR A 107 -10.76 4.91 0.26
N CYS A 108 -11.35 4.20 -0.70
CA CYS A 108 -12.30 3.11 -0.41
C CYS A 108 -11.89 1.73 -0.95
N ASN A 109 -10.69 1.59 -1.54
CA ASN A 109 -10.19 0.35 -2.15
C ASN A 109 -10.92 -0.13 -3.42
N GLY A 110 -11.95 0.60 -3.86
CA GLY A 110 -12.72 0.31 -5.06
C GLY A 110 -11.90 0.28 -6.35
N GLN A 111 -12.43 -0.36 -7.39
CA GLN A 111 -11.77 -0.37 -8.70
C GLN A 111 -11.74 1.03 -9.31
N VAL A 112 -10.64 1.33 -9.99
CA VAL A 112 -10.39 2.62 -10.63
C VAL A 112 -10.15 2.41 -12.12
N GLU A 113 -10.91 3.13 -12.94
CA GLU A 113 -10.83 3.05 -14.40
C GLU A 113 -10.39 4.37 -15.01
N ARG A 114 -9.84 4.33 -16.22
CA ARG A 114 -9.52 5.55 -16.98
C ARG A 114 -10.80 6.28 -17.34
N VAL A 115 -10.78 7.59 -17.14
CA VAL A 115 -11.84 8.49 -17.61
C VAL A 115 -11.57 8.80 -19.09
N GLY A 116 -12.59 8.69 -19.93
CA GLY A 116 -12.55 9.10 -21.32
C GLY A 116 -12.33 10.61 -21.47
N THR A 117 -11.79 11.02 -22.61
CA THR A 117 -11.46 12.43 -22.91
C THR A 117 -12.67 13.36 -22.91
N ASP A 118 -13.86 12.82 -23.15
CA ASP A 118 -15.11 13.60 -23.27
C ASP A 118 -16.06 13.38 -22.08
N GLU A 119 -15.61 12.65 -21.06
CA GLU A 119 -16.44 12.39 -19.88
C GLU A 119 -16.46 13.60 -18.92
N PRO A 120 -17.63 13.94 -18.35
CA PRO A 120 -17.72 15.04 -17.40
C PRO A 120 -16.92 14.71 -16.14
N VAL A 121 -16.06 15.63 -15.71
CA VAL A 121 -15.27 15.50 -14.47
C VAL A 121 -15.64 16.61 -13.47
N PRO A 122 -15.42 16.39 -12.16
CA PRO A 122 -15.63 17.43 -11.16
C PRO A 122 -14.78 18.68 -11.43
N GLU A 123 -15.26 19.87 -11.02
CA GLU A 123 -14.57 21.15 -11.27
C GLU A 123 -13.15 21.24 -10.68
N TYR A 124 -12.84 20.43 -9.67
CA TYR A 124 -11.49 20.39 -9.08
C TYR A 124 -10.50 19.57 -9.93
N ALA A 125 -10.99 18.73 -10.84
CA ALA A 125 -10.16 17.86 -11.67
C ALA A 125 -9.66 18.66 -12.89
N PRO A 126 -8.43 18.39 -13.35
CA PRO A 126 -7.91 18.99 -14.57
C PRO A 126 -8.66 18.49 -15.80
N ASP A 127 -8.42 19.12 -16.95
CA ASP A 127 -9.05 18.72 -18.20
C ASP A 127 -8.58 17.31 -18.63
N PRO A 128 -9.50 16.35 -18.87
CA PRO A 128 -9.14 15.00 -19.33
C PRO A 128 -8.41 14.97 -20.69
N GLY A 129 -8.50 16.04 -21.49
CA GLY A 129 -7.74 16.23 -22.72
C GLY A 129 -6.29 16.69 -22.51
N GLU A 130 -5.97 17.28 -21.35
CA GLU A 130 -4.60 17.72 -21.02
C GLU A 130 -3.76 16.59 -20.42
N GLN A 131 -4.40 15.72 -19.63
CA GLN A 131 -3.71 14.59 -19.01
C GLN A 131 -4.65 13.44 -18.66
N PRO A 132 -4.11 12.20 -18.56
CA PRO A 132 -4.89 11.06 -18.12
C PRO A 132 -5.53 11.26 -16.74
N LEU A 133 -6.83 10.95 -16.68
CA LEU A 133 -7.60 10.89 -15.44
C LEU A 133 -8.10 9.48 -15.18
N TRP A 134 -8.35 9.20 -13.90
CA TRP A 134 -8.96 7.96 -13.47
C TRP A 134 -10.06 8.20 -12.46
N ARG A 135 -11.11 7.38 -12.45
CA ARG A 135 -12.26 7.51 -11.56
C ARG A 135 -12.52 6.20 -10.83
N CYS A 136 -12.79 6.29 -9.54
CA CYS A 136 -13.29 5.15 -8.77
C CYS A 136 -14.75 4.86 -9.11
N LEU A 137 -15.07 3.59 -9.38
CA LEU A 137 -16.43 3.16 -9.69
C LEU A 137 -17.37 3.17 -8.48
N ASP A 138 -16.83 3.05 -7.26
CA ASP A 138 -17.63 2.95 -6.03
C ASP A 138 -17.92 4.31 -5.41
N CYS A 139 -16.91 5.16 -5.24
CA CYS A 139 -17.05 6.46 -4.58
C CYS A 139 -16.99 7.68 -5.51
N GLY A 140 -16.68 7.48 -6.80
CA GLY A 140 -16.59 8.56 -7.79
C GLY A 140 -15.35 9.45 -7.68
N GLN A 141 -14.43 9.19 -6.74
CA GLN A 141 -13.20 9.96 -6.58
C GLN A 141 -12.38 9.96 -7.87
N VAL A 142 -11.90 11.14 -8.28
CA VAL A 142 -11.07 11.31 -9.48
C VAL A 142 -9.60 11.49 -9.09
N TYR A 143 -8.71 10.86 -9.85
CA TYR A 143 -7.26 10.82 -9.67
C TYR A 143 -6.53 11.23 -10.94
N TRP A 144 -5.35 11.81 -10.78
CA TRP A 144 -4.40 12.13 -11.84
C TRP A 144 -2.97 12.08 -11.31
N LYS A 145 -1.99 11.98 -12.20
CA LYS A 145 -0.58 12.06 -11.82
C LYS A 145 -0.16 13.52 -11.70
N GLY A 146 -0.23 14.06 -10.49
CA GLY A 146 0.30 15.37 -10.15
C GLY A 146 1.30 15.30 -8.99
N SER A 147 1.51 16.42 -8.31
CA SER A 147 2.45 16.54 -7.18
C SER A 147 2.28 15.46 -6.11
N HIS A 148 1.03 15.11 -5.76
CA HIS A 148 0.77 14.06 -4.78
C HIS A 148 1.30 12.69 -5.23
N TRP A 149 1.17 12.37 -6.52
CA TRP A 149 1.70 11.13 -7.08
C TRP A 149 3.23 11.11 -7.01
N ASP A 150 3.87 12.23 -7.35
CA ASP A 150 5.32 12.38 -7.31
C ASP A 150 5.86 12.28 -5.88
N ASP A 151 5.16 12.86 -4.89
CA ASP A 151 5.55 12.78 -3.48
C ASP A 151 5.44 11.36 -2.94
N VAL A 152 4.41 10.61 -3.35
CA VAL A 152 4.28 9.18 -3.01
C VAL A 152 5.38 8.37 -3.69
N ALA A 153 5.70 8.65 -4.96
CA ALA A 153 6.79 7.99 -5.68
C ALA A 153 8.12 8.18 -4.95
N LYS A 154 8.48 9.44 -4.62
CA LYS A 154 9.70 9.77 -3.86
C LYS A 154 9.75 9.06 -2.50
N ARG A 155 8.62 8.95 -1.81
CA ARG A 155 8.53 8.29 -0.51
C ARG A 155 8.79 6.79 -0.62
N ILE A 156 8.25 6.17 -1.68
CA ILE A 156 8.49 4.77 -2.01
C ILE A 156 9.96 4.58 -2.38
N ASP A 157 10.53 5.42 -3.22
CA ASP A 157 11.94 5.32 -3.64
C ASP A 157 12.92 5.57 -2.48
N ALA A 158 12.57 6.46 -1.55
CA ALA A 158 13.39 6.74 -0.37
C ALA A 158 13.64 5.52 0.53
N LYS A 159 12.85 4.44 0.41
CA LYS A 159 13.11 3.16 1.10
C LYS A 159 14.44 2.52 0.67
N GLU A 160 14.97 2.88 -0.50
CA GLU A 160 16.18 2.28 -1.07
C GLU A 160 17.47 2.97 -0.59
N ASN A 161 17.40 4.26 -0.24
CA ASN A 161 18.56 5.12 -0.01
C ASN A 161 19.22 5.02 1.39
N GLU A 162 18.77 4.14 2.29
CA GLU A 162 19.46 3.91 3.58
C GLU A 162 20.14 2.54 3.65
N ARG A 163 20.28 1.83 2.53
CA ARG A 163 21.10 0.60 2.47
C ARG A 163 22.61 0.86 2.48
N ASP A 164 23.06 2.11 2.28
CA ASP A 164 24.48 2.48 2.16
C ASP A 164 25.06 3.24 3.39
N GLY A 165 24.31 3.37 4.49
CA GLY A 165 24.66 4.25 5.60
C GLY A 165 25.29 3.63 6.86
N ASP A 166 25.26 2.30 7.03
CA ASP A 166 25.53 1.66 8.34
C ASP A 166 26.79 0.77 8.36
N GLU A 167 27.75 0.97 7.44
CA GLU A 167 29.03 0.23 7.44
C GLU A 167 30.28 1.11 7.63
N GLN A 168 30.12 2.32 8.21
CA GLN A 168 31.27 3.15 8.58
C GLN A 168 31.14 3.72 9.99
N GLN A 169 31.41 2.88 10.99
CA GLN A 169 32.03 3.26 12.28
C GLN A 169 32.42 2.01 13.07
N ARG A 170 33.41 1.28 12.56
CA ARG A 170 34.29 0.43 13.35
C ARG A 170 35.71 0.67 12.90
N ASP A 171 36.34 1.71 13.42
CA ASP A 171 37.79 1.77 13.57
C ASP A 171 38.17 2.90 14.52
N GLY A 172 39.11 2.61 15.43
CA GLY A 172 39.78 3.62 16.23
C GLY A 172 39.57 3.54 17.74
N GLY A 173 39.41 2.34 18.29
CA GLY A 173 39.86 2.09 19.66
C GLY A 173 41.36 1.78 19.64
N ASP A 174 42.10 2.48 20.50
CA ASP A 174 43.35 2.10 21.15
C ASP A 174 44.62 2.91 20.82
N GLU A 175 45.36 3.12 21.91
CA GLU A 175 46.80 3.36 22.01
C GLU A 175 47.35 4.77 22.31
N THR A 176 47.45 5.02 23.62
CA THR A 176 48.73 5.19 24.35
C THR A 176 49.38 6.58 24.46
N ARG A 177 49.29 7.11 25.69
CA ARG A 177 50.27 7.90 26.49
C ARG A 177 50.03 9.38 26.73
#